data_AF-M3IDU5-F1
#
_entry.id   AF-M3IDU5-F1
#
_cell.length_a   1.000
_cell.length_b   1.000
_cell.length_c   1.000
_cell.angle_alpha   90.00
_cell.angle_beta   90.00
_cell.angle_gamma   90.00
#
_symmetry.space_group_name_H-M   'P 1'
#
loop_
_entity.id
_entity.type
_entity.pdbx_description
1 polymer ?
#
loop_
_entity_poly.entity_id
_entity_poly.type
_entity_poly.pdbx_seq_one_letter_code
_entity_poly.pdbx_strand_id
1 'polypeptide(L)'
;MKIIKILRIVFPILLTLPTFAETIPWNENQVRLGIYSQILEDQDSSLTIESVQNKEFQQSNQTNPSFGFTKSAYWLKFSFNNPEETFKENF
;
A
#
# COMPACT_ATOMS: atom_id res chain seq x y z
N MET A 1 3.08 -6.50 41.91
CA MET A 1 4.32 -6.90 41.18
C MET A 1 4.15 -8.00 40.12
N LYS A 2 2.97 -8.63 39.93
CA LYS A 2 2.71 -9.62 38.86
C LYS A 2 2.09 -9.01 37.58
N ILE A 3 1.25 -7.98 37.71
CA ILE A 3 0.53 -7.34 36.60
C ILE A 3 1.49 -6.60 35.64
N ILE A 4 2.53 -5.96 36.18
CA ILE A 4 3.56 -5.24 35.39
C ILE A 4 4.39 -6.21 34.52
N LYS A 5 4.55 -7.48 34.94
CA LYS A 5 5.26 -8.50 34.14
C LYS A 5 4.41 -9.00 32.98
N ILE A 6 3.10 -9.14 33.16
CA ILE A 6 2.16 -9.52 32.09
C ILE A 6 2.06 -8.40 31.04
N LEU A 7 2.03 -7.14 31.48
CA LEU A 7 2.00 -5.98 30.58
C LEU A 7 3.25 -5.88 29.67
N ARG A 8 4.41 -6.34 30.16
CA ARG A 8 5.66 -6.37 29.39
C ARG A 8 5.73 -7.45 28.31
N ILE A 9 4.92 -8.51 28.42
CA ILE A 9 4.87 -9.60 27.42
C ILE A 9 3.78 -9.34 26.37
N VAL A 10 2.69 -8.65 26.74
CA VAL A 10 1.59 -8.32 25.81
C VAL A 10 1.91 -7.11 24.91
N PHE A 11 2.70 -6.15 25.39
CA PHE A 11 3.06 -4.95 24.63
C PHE A 11 3.80 -5.20 23.29
N PRO A 12 4.77 -6.13 23.17
CA PRO A 12 5.42 -6.40 21.88
C PRO A 12 4.56 -7.17 20.87
N ILE A 13 3.49 -7.86 21.33
CA ILE A 13 2.60 -8.63 20.43
C ILE A 13 1.58 -7.72 19.74
N LEU A 14 1.27 -6.54 20.32
CA LEU A 14 0.27 -5.63 19.77
C LEU A 14 0.78 -4.73 18.63
N LEU A 15 2.09 -4.74 18.34
CA LEU A 15 2.74 -3.81 17.41
C LEU A 15 2.87 -4.33 15.98
N THR A 16 2.41 -5.55 15.68
CA THR A 16 2.56 -6.16 14.35
C THR A 16 1.23 -6.26 13.59
N LEU A 17 0.36 -5.24 13.68
CA LEU A 17 -0.80 -5.17 12.81
C LEU A 17 -0.31 -4.85 11.38
N PRO A 18 -0.61 -5.69 10.38
CA PRO A 18 -0.30 -5.36 8.99
C PRO A 18 -1.10 -4.10 8.60
N THR A 19 -0.39 -3.02 8.31
CA THR A 19 -0.99 -1.80 7.77
C THR A 19 -1.21 -2.01 6.27
N PHE A 20 -2.44 -2.36 5.90
CA PHE A 20 -2.84 -2.41 4.51
C PHE A 20 -3.15 -1.00 4.01
N ALA A 21 -2.88 -0.74 2.72
CA ALA A 21 -3.34 0.49 2.07
C ALA A 21 -4.85 0.64 2.23
N GLU A 22 -5.28 1.87 2.54
CA GLU A 22 -6.69 2.21 2.45
C GLU A 22 -7.15 2.11 0.99
N THR A 23 -8.39 1.67 0.79
CA THR A 23 -9.00 1.61 -0.54
C THR A 23 -9.38 3.01 -0.99
N ILE A 24 -9.08 3.35 -2.24
CA ILE A 24 -9.47 4.63 -2.83
C ILE A 24 -11.01 4.74 -2.83
N PRO A 25 -11.58 5.86 -2.36
CA PRO A 25 -13.03 6.08 -2.40
C PRO A 25 -13.49 6.29 -3.85
N TRP A 26 -14.44 5.47 -4.29
CA TRP A 26 -14.97 5.48 -5.67
C TRP A 26 -15.79 6.73 -6.03
N ASN A 27 -16.42 7.34 -5.03
CA ASN A 27 -17.37 8.45 -5.21
C ASN A 27 -16.72 9.84 -5.31
N GLU A 28 -15.39 9.91 -5.26
CA GLU A 28 -14.66 11.16 -5.40
C GLU A 28 -14.12 11.30 -6.83
N ASN A 29 -14.38 12.45 -7.47
CA ASN A 29 -13.89 12.74 -8.82
C ASN A 29 -12.36 12.85 -8.89
N GLN A 30 -11.72 13.12 -7.75
CA GLN A 30 -10.29 13.32 -7.62
C GLN A 30 -9.89 13.01 -6.18
N VAL A 31 -8.86 12.18 -6.02
CA VAL A 31 -8.20 11.96 -4.73
C VAL A 31 -6.69 12.09 -4.85
N ARG A 32 -6.04 12.42 -3.74
CA ARG A 32 -4.58 12.31 -3.64
C ARG A 32 -4.21 10.87 -3.35
N LEU A 33 -3.67 10.18 -4.34
CA LEU A 33 -3.30 8.77 -4.25
C LEU A 33 -2.25 8.46 -3.18
N GLY A 34 -1.48 9.47 -2.74
CA GLY A 34 -0.35 9.30 -1.85
C GLY A 34 -0.65 8.44 -0.63
N ILE A 35 -1.72 8.73 0.13
CA ILE A 35 -2.08 7.95 1.32
C ILE A 35 -2.68 6.57 0.99
N TYR A 36 -3.20 6.38 -0.21
CA TYR A 36 -3.81 5.13 -0.68
C TYR A 36 -2.82 4.21 -1.40
N SER A 37 -1.58 4.67 -1.56
CA SER A 37 -0.57 3.97 -2.35
C SER A 37 0.38 3.18 -1.47
N GLN A 38 0.78 2.02 -1.98
CA GLN A 38 1.98 1.32 -1.57
C GLN A 38 3.05 1.55 -2.65
N ILE A 39 4.29 1.75 -2.23
CA ILE A 39 5.40 2.13 -3.10
C ILE A 39 6.50 1.08 -2.99
N LEU A 40 7.08 0.72 -4.13
CA LEU A 40 8.32 -0.05 -4.22
C LEU A 40 9.30 0.70 -5.11
N GLU A 41 10.51 0.93 -4.60
CA GLU A 41 11.64 1.42 -5.39
C GLU A 41 12.33 0.22 -6.08
N ASP A 42 12.46 0.30 -7.39
CA ASP A 42 13.26 -0.59 -8.22
C ASP A 42 14.54 0.15 -8.62
N GLN A 43 15.58 -0.06 -7.84
CA GLN A 43 16.84 0.69 -7.98
C GLN A 43 17.52 0.45 -9.33
N ASP A 44 17.38 -0.74 -9.88
CA ASP A 44 18.01 -1.16 -11.14
C ASP A 44 17.11 -0.95 -12.37
N SER A 45 15.85 -0.52 -12.17
CA SER A 45 14.84 -0.38 -13.23
C SER A 45 14.67 -1.66 -14.06
N SER A 46 14.76 -2.82 -13.41
CA SER A 46 14.80 -4.13 -14.06
C SER A 46 13.52 -4.94 -13.85
N LEU A 47 12.65 -4.52 -12.93
CA LEU A 47 11.41 -5.23 -12.65
C LEU A 47 10.42 -5.07 -13.80
N THR A 48 9.64 -6.12 -14.00
CA THR A 48 8.51 -6.19 -14.93
C THR A 48 7.21 -6.30 -14.15
N ILE A 49 6.06 -6.16 -14.82
CA ILE A 49 4.75 -6.29 -14.17
C ILE A 49 4.55 -7.69 -13.54
N GLU A 50 5.09 -8.74 -14.14
CA GLU A 50 4.98 -10.11 -13.62
C GLU A 50 5.85 -10.32 -12.38
N SER A 51 7.07 -9.77 -12.40
CA SER A 51 8.01 -9.95 -11.30
C SER A 51 7.70 -9.04 -10.10
N VAL A 52 7.16 -7.85 -10.34
CA VAL A 52 6.83 -6.89 -9.28
C VAL A 52 5.63 -7.34 -8.43
N GLN A 53 4.71 -8.16 -8.98
CA GLN A 53 3.55 -8.67 -8.25
C GLN A 53 3.90 -9.46 -6.98
N ASN A 54 5.08 -10.10 -6.98
CA ASN A 54 5.56 -10.92 -5.86
C ASN A 54 6.53 -10.17 -4.93
N LYS A 55 6.58 -8.83 -5.04
CA LYS A 55 7.44 -7.98 -4.20
C LYS A 55 6.63 -7.34 -3.09
N GLU A 56 7.35 -7.03 -2.00
CA GLU A 56 6.80 -6.29 -0.88
C GLU A 56 6.76 -4.79 -1.22
N PHE A 57 5.60 -4.18 -1.06
CA PHE A 57 5.43 -2.73 -1.21
C PHE A 57 5.27 -2.09 0.15
N GLN A 58 5.86 -0.91 0.33
CA GLN A 58 5.75 -0.15 1.57
C GLN A 58 4.55 0.79 1.51
N GLN A 59 3.72 0.79 2.55
CA GLN A 59 2.62 1.74 2.66
C GLN A 59 3.16 3.17 2.66
N SER A 60 2.62 4.01 1.78
CA SER A 60 2.91 5.45 1.82
C SER A 60 2.17 6.10 2.98
N ASN A 61 2.91 6.88 3.76
CA ASN A 61 2.39 7.79 4.78
C ASN A 61 2.38 9.24 4.31
N GLN A 62 2.64 9.49 3.02
CA GLN A 62 2.75 10.81 2.43
C GLN A 62 1.55 11.10 1.53
N THR A 63 0.88 12.22 1.75
CA THR A 63 -0.21 12.69 0.88
C THR A 63 0.27 12.97 -0.54
N ASN A 64 1.52 13.39 -0.72
CA ASN A 64 2.14 13.64 -2.02
C ASN A 64 3.59 13.13 -2.01
N PRO A 65 3.81 11.84 -2.34
CA PRO A 65 5.12 11.22 -2.30
C PRO A 65 6.11 11.95 -3.21
N SER A 66 7.33 12.16 -2.71
CA SER A 66 8.44 12.66 -3.51
C SER A 66 9.55 11.63 -3.57
N PHE A 67 9.97 11.29 -4.79
CA PHE A 67 10.99 10.26 -5.04
C PHE A 67 12.40 10.84 -5.25
N GLY A 68 12.52 12.17 -5.28
CA GLY A 68 13.76 12.85 -5.64
C GLY A 68 14.14 12.64 -7.11
N PHE A 69 15.41 12.95 -7.44
CA PHE A 69 15.98 12.73 -8.77
C PHE A 69 16.93 11.54 -8.72
N THR A 70 16.46 10.38 -9.19
CA THR A 70 17.21 9.12 -9.20
C THR A 70 17.08 8.44 -10.56
N LYS A 71 17.88 7.38 -10.79
CA LYS A 71 17.73 6.50 -11.96
C LYS A 71 16.78 5.33 -11.70
N SER A 72 16.17 5.27 -10.51
CA SER A 72 15.32 4.18 -10.10
C SER A 72 13.95 4.28 -10.77
N ALA A 73 13.32 3.13 -11.00
CA ALA A 73 11.90 3.07 -11.31
C ALA A 73 11.12 2.96 -9.99
N TYR A 74 9.90 3.50 -9.95
CA TYR A 74 9.02 3.38 -8.79
C TYR A 74 7.71 2.75 -9.22
N TRP A 75 7.34 1.68 -8.51
CA TRP A 75 6.07 0.99 -8.71
C TRP A 75 5.08 1.49 -7.66
N LEU A 76 3.91 1.90 -8.14
CA LEU A 76 2.79 2.32 -7.30
C LEU A 76 1.72 1.22 -7.33
N LYS A 77 1.30 0.78 -6.16
CA LYS A 77 0.22 -0.21 -5.98
C LYS A 77 -0.88 0.42 -5.14
N PHE A 78 -2.12 0.32 -5.60
CA PHE A 78 -3.30 0.77 -4.88
C PHE A 78 -4.48 -0.14 -5.19
N SER A 79 -5.56 0.00 -4.44
CA SER A 79 -6.81 -0.73 -4.67
C SER A 79 -7.99 0.24 -4.61
N PHE A 80 -8.96 0.01 -5.48
CA PHE A 80 -10.24 0.72 -5.46
C PHE A 80 -11.35 -0.31 -5.62
N ASN A 81 -12.51 -0.03 -5.04
CA ASN A 81 -13.69 -0.86 -5.23
C ASN A 81 -14.53 -0.23 -6.34
N ASN A 82 -14.82 -0.99 -7.39
CA ASN A 82 -15.80 -0.57 -8.40
C ASN A 82 -17.15 -1.24 -8.06
N PRO A 83 -18.14 -0.49 -7.55
CA PRO A 83 -19.44 -1.05 -7.19
C PRO A 83 -20.27 -1.49 -8.41
N GLU A 84 -19.91 -1.12 -9.64
CA GLU A 84 -20.56 -1.62 -10.86
C GLU A 84 -20.00 -2.98 -11.28
N GLU A 85 -20.31 -4.00 -10.48
CA GLU A 85 -20.07 -5.39 -10.81
C GLU A 85 -21.15 -5.91 -11.78
N THR A 86 -21.35 -5.27 -12.95
CA THR A 86 -22.17 -5.84 -14.04
C THR A 86 -21.77 -5.29 -15.41
N PHE A 87 -20.52 -5.47 -15.82
CA PHE A 87 -20.23 -5.48 -17.27
C PHE A 87 -20.66 -6.85 -17.82
N LYS A 88 -21.95 -7.00 -18.14
CA LYS A 88 -22.40 -8.09 -19.01
C LYS A 88 -21.94 -7.74 -20.42
N GLU A 89 -20.81 -8.30 -20.84
CA GLU A 89 -20.48 -8.34 -22.26
C GLU A 89 -21.51 -9.23 -22.95
N ASN A 90 -22.48 -8.60 -23.63
CA ASN A 90 -23.33 -9.30 -24.59
C ASN A 90 -22.51 -9.47 -25.87
N PHE A 91 -22.02 -10.68 -26.11
CA PHE A 91 -21.54 -11.13 -27.42
C PHE A 91 -22.70 -11.72 -28.24
#